data_AF-A0AA38FX83-F1
#
_entry.id   AF-A0AA38FX83-F1
#
_cell.length_a   1.000
_cell.length_b   1.000
_cell.length_c   1.000
_cell.angle_alpha   90.00
_cell.angle_beta   90.00
_cell.angle_gamma   90.00
#
_symmetry.space_group_name_H-M   'P 1'
#
loop_
_entity.id
_entity.type
_entity.pdbx_description
1 polymer ?
#
loop_
_entity_poly.entity_id
_entity_poly.type
_entity_poly.pdbx_seq_one_letter_code
_entity_poly.pdbx_strand_id
1 'polypeptide(L)'
;YGVTLNPEKCVFGVTGGKLLGYIISSRGIDVDPTKIWAVLEMVPPSSESGIRSFLGKLGAIRRFIPDLSFAIHPINNLLKKDYSIDWTEDCNEAFNAVKRFLLSPPTLMPPKLDHPLILYSRATNVSLACMLAQEDDDKRE
;
A
#
# COMPACT_ATOMS: atom_id res chain seq x y z
N TYR A 1 8.83 25.63 -27.67
CA TYR A 1 8.95 24.33 -26.98
C TYR A 1 8.10 23.20 -27.56
N GLY A 2 7.19 23.37 -28.53
CA GLY A 2 6.66 22.25 -29.35
C GLY A 2 5.87 21.12 -28.64
N VAL A 3 5.62 21.23 -27.33
CA VAL A 3 4.82 20.25 -26.57
C VAL A 3 3.34 20.60 -26.69
N THR A 4 2.50 19.58 -26.92
CA THR A 4 1.04 19.70 -26.97
C THR A 4 0.40 18.86 -25.86
N LEU A 5 -0.78 19.27 -25.41
CA LEU A 5 -1.57 18.56 -24.40
C LEU A 5 -2.60 17.67 -25.08
N ASN A 6 -2.93 16.54 -24.45
CA ASN A 6 -4.10 15.75 -24.81
C ASN A 6 -5.29 16.22 -23.96
N PRO A 7 -6.27 16.95 -24.53
CA PRO A 7 -7.38 17.53 -23.77
C PRO A 7 -8.22 16.50 -23.03
N GLU A 8 -8.39 15.28 -23.59
CA GLU A 8 -9.18 14.21 -22.98
C GLU A 8 -8.55 13.64 -21.70
N LYS A 9 -7.23 13.82 -21.55
CA LYS A 9 -6.47 13.36 -20.38
C LYS A 9 -6.14 14.49 -19.41
N CYS A 10 -6.52 15.73 -19.73
CA CYS A 10 -6.24 16.89 -18.91
C CYS A 10 -7.45 17.26 -18.06
N VAL A 11 -7.21 17.50 -16.78
CA VAL A 11 -8.23 17.94 -15.82
C VAL A 11 -7.72 19.23 -15.19
N PHE A 12 -8.55 20.27 -15.18
CA PHE A 12 -8.18 21.62 -14.71
C PHE A 12 -9.17 22.12 -13.67
N GLY A 13 -8.68 22.90 -12.69
CA GLY A 13 -9.52 23.58 -11.71
C GLY A 13 -10.30 22.67 -10.74
N VAL A 14 -9.87 21.42 -10.56
CA VAL A 14 -10.52 20.46 -9.65
C VAL A 14 -9.90 20.48 -8.25
N THR A 15 -10.71 20.18 -7.24
CA THR A 15 -10.30 20.09 -5.83
C THR A 15 -9.69 18.74 -5.45
N GLY A 16 -9.78 17.77 -6.35
CA GLY A 16 -9.14 16.47 -6.22
C GLY A 16 -9.27 15.65 -7.49
N GLY A 17 -8.48 14.60 -7.62
CA GLY A 17 -8.47 13.75 -8.79
C GLY A 17 -7.42 12.65 -8.77
N LYS A 18 -7.45 11.81 -9.80
CA LYS A 18 -6.50 10.71 -9.96
C LYS A 18 -5.20 11.21 -10.57
N LEU A 19 -4.08 10.99 -9.88
CA LEU A 19 -2.74 11.31 -10.37
C LEU A 19 -1.77 10.16 -10.05
N LEU A 20 -1.04 9.68 -11.06
CA LEU A 20 -0.06 8.58 -10.92
C LEU A 20 -0.60 7.32 -10.20
N GLY A 21 -1.91 7.06 -10.35
CA GLY A 21 -2.58 5.92 -9.72
C GLY A 21 -2.87 6.10 -8.22
N TYR A 22 -2.97 7.34 -7.74
CA TYR A 22 -3.47 7.71 -6.42
C TYR A 22 -4.59 8.73 -6.56
N ILE A 23 -5.41 8.89 -5.51
CA ILE A 23 -6.41 9.94 -5.44
C ILE A 23 -5.83 11.07 -4.59
N ILE A 24 -5.72 12.27 -5.15
CA ILE A 24 -5.18 13.44 -4.47
C ILE A 24 -6.34 14.39 -4.19
N SER A 25 -6.41 14.93 -2.98
CA SER A 25 -7.39 15.94 -2.58
C SER A 25 -6.80 16.87 -1.53
N SER A 26 -7.56 17.89 -1.09
CA SER A 26 -7.18 18.72 0.05
C SER A 26 -7.01 17.95 1.36
N ARG A 27 -7.61 16.75 1.49
CA ARG A 27 -7.45 15.87 2.65
C ARG A 27 -6.16 15.05 2.63
N GLY A 28 -5.38 15.10 1.54
CA GLY A 28 -4.18 14.29 1.35
C GLY A 28 -4.27 13.34 0.17
N ILE A 29 -3.52 12.25 0.26
CA ILE A 29 -3.32 11.23 -0.77
C ILE A 29 -3.99 9.95 -0.30
N ASP A 30 -4.97 9.48 -1.05
CA ASP A 30 -5.68 8.23 -0.84
C ASP A 30 -5.24 7.18 -1.88
N VAL A 31 -5.42 5.90 -1.53
CA VAL A 31 -5.25 4.80 -2.48
C VAL A 31 -6.34 4.90 -3.55
N ASP A 32 -5.97 4.67 -4.81
CA ASP A 32 -6.95 4.47 -5.87
C ASP A 32 -7.86 3.26 -5.56
N PRO A 33 -9.19 3.43 -5.44
CA PRO A 33 -10.11 2.34 -5.16
C PRO A 33 -9.95 1.16 -6.11
N THR A 34 -9.58 1.38 -7.37
CA THR A 34 -9.34 0.29 -8.34
C THR A 34 -8.20 -0.63 -7.92
N LYS A 35 -7.15 -0.09 -7.27
CA LYS A 35 -6.04 -0.89 -6.73
C LYS A 35 -6.47 -1.66 -5.48
N ILE A 36 -7.33 -1.08 -4.64
CA ILE A 36 -7.93 -1.77 -3.48
C ILE A 36 -8.76 -2.95 -3.97
N TRP A 37 -9.72 -2.70 -4.86
CA TRP A 37 -10.61 -3.72 -5.42
C TRP A 37 -9.85 -4.86 -6.09
N ALA A 38 -8.81 -4.53 -6.86
CA ALA A 38 -7.95 -5.53 -7.51
C ALA A 38 -7.26 -6.51 -6.55
N VAL A 39 -7.14 -6.17 -5.26
CA VAL A 39 -6.64 -7.03 -4.18
C VAL A 39 -7.80 -7.70 -3.44
N LEU A 40 -8.85 -6.96 -3.10
CA LEU A 40 -10.04 -7.48 -2.40
C LEU A 40 -10.75 -8.59 -3.16
N GLU A 41 -10.77 -8.52 -4.49
CA GLU A 41 -11.40 -9.54 -5.35
C GLU A 41 -10.52 -10.78 -5.59
N MET A 42 -9.24 -10.75 -5.21
CA MET A 42 -8.38 -11.91 -5.41
C MET A 42 -8.84 -13.08 -4.56
N VAL A 43 -8.80 -14.29 -5.10
CA VAL A 43 -8.83 -15.52 -4.31
C VAL A 43 -7.43 -15.83 -3.78
N PRO A 44 -7.30 -16.62 -2.70
CA PRO A 44 -6.01 -17.12 -2.26
C PRO A 44 -5.24 -17.74 -3.44
N PRO A 45 -4.02 -17.27 -3.75
CA PRO A 45 -3.28 -17.76 -4.90
C PRO A 45 -2.78 -19.20 -4.66
N SER A 46 -2.95 -20.04 -5.68
CA SER A 46 -2.55 -21.46 -5.68
C SER A 46 -1.30 -21.74 -6.51
N SER A 47 -0.60 -20.71 -6.98
CA SER A 47 0.59 -20.84 -7.83
C SER A 47 1.61 -19.75 -7.54
N GLU A 48 2.88 -20.00 -7.89
CA GLU A 48 3.96 -19.01 -7.75
C GLU A 48 3.65 -17.70 -8.48
N SER A 49 3.11 -17.81 -9.70
CA SER A 49 2.68 -16.65 -10.49
C SER A 49 1.56 -15.87 -9.80
N GLY A 50 0.58 -16.58 -9.21
CA GLY A 50 -0.48 -15.96 -8.42
C GLY A 50 0.06 -15.22 -7.19
N ILE A 51 1.02 -15.82 -6.48
CA ILE A 51 1.67 -15.22 -5.32
C ILE A 51 2.44 -13.95 -5.74
N ARG A 52 3.26 -14.03 -6.79
CA ARG A 52 3.98 -12.87 -7.33
C ARG A 52 3.03 -11.76 -7.79
N SER A 53 1.90 -12.12 -8.40
CA SER A 53 0.86 -11.17 -8.81
C SER A 53 0.25 -10.44 -7.61
N PHE A 54 -0.10 -11.18 -6.54
CA PHE A 54 -0.60 -10.61 -5.29
C PHE A 54 0.41 -9.64 -4.67
N LEU A 55 1.65 -10.08 -4.49
CA LEU A 55 2.73 -9.26 -3.93
C LEU A 55 3.02 -8.02 -4.79
N GLY A 56 2.98 -8.15 -6.12
CA GLY A 56 3.15 -7.04 -7.05
C GLY A 56 2.06 -5.97 -6.91
N LYS A 57 0.80 -6.38 -6.78
CA LYS A 57 -0.32 -5.46 -6.52
C LYS A 57 -0.16 -4.73 -5.19
N LEU A 58 0.26 -5.44 -4.13
CA LEU A 58 0.53 -4.84 -2.83
C LEU A 58 1.68 -3.83 -2.88
N GLY A 59 2.71 -4.08 -3.68
CA GLY A 59 3.82 -3.14 -3.89
C GLY A 59 3.34 -1.75 -4.31
N ALA A 60 2.31 -1.66 -5.14
CA ALA A 60 1.75 -0.39 -5.62
C ALA A 60 1.02 0.43 -4.54
N ILE A 61 0.64 -0.20 -3.42
CA ILE A 61 -0.11 0.41 -2.31
C ILE A 61 0.58 0.23 -0.94
N ARG A 62 1.81 -0.29 -0.93
CA ARG A 62 2.56 -0.65 0.29
C ARG A 62 2.62 0.47 1.32
N ARG A 63 2.76 1.71 0.88
CA ARG A 63 2.87 2.90 1.76
C ARG A 63 1.64 3.14 2.64
N PHE A 64 0.50 2.55 2.28
CA PHE A 64 -0.75 2.67 3.02
C PHE A 64 -0.94 1.55 4.02
N ILE A 65 -0.21 0.43 3.90
CA ILE A 65 -0.38 -0.75 4.75
C ILE A 65 0.73 -0.76 5.81
N PRO A 66 0.40 -0.54 7.09
CA PRO A 66 1.37 -0.56 8.17
C PRO A 66 1.96 -1.96 8.26
N ASP A 67 3.28 -1.99 8.41
CA ASP A 67 3.99 -3.22 8.72
C ASP A 67 3.76 -4.37 7.72
N LEU A 68 3.53 -4.01 6.44
CA LEU A 68 3.20 -4.96 5.40
C LEU A 68 4.19 -6.13 5.36
N SER A 69 5.49 -5.84 5.46
CA SER A 69 6.56 -6.84 5.40
C SER A 69 6.41 -7.96 6.44
N PHE A 70 5.92 -7.64 7.64
CA PHE A 70 5.60 -8.63 8.66
C PHE A 70 4.32 -9.39 8.30
N ALA A 71 3.26 -8.66 7.93
CA ALA A 71 1.95 -9.26 7.59
C ALA A 71 2.04 -10.28 6.46
N ILE A 72 2.83 -10.01 5.41
CA ILE A 72 3.00 -10.93 4.26
C ILE A 72 4.17 -11.89 4.42
N HIS A 73 4.80 -11.98 5.60
CA HIS A 73 5.95 -12.86 5.80
C HIS A 73 5.65 -14.33 5.46
N PRO A 74 4.53 -14.94 5.91
CA PRO A 74 4.22 -16.33 5.56
C PRO A 74 4.13 -16.54 4.04
N ILE A 75 3.50 -15.60 3.33
CA ILE A 75 3.31 -15.65 1.88
C ILE A 75 4.64 -15.48 1.13
N ASN A 76 5.53 -14.60 1.60
CA ASN A 76 6.87 -14.43 1.03
C ASN A 76 7.72 -15.70 1.16
N ASN A 77 7.54 -16.50 2.21
CA ASN A 77 8.30 -17.73 2.40
C ASN A 77 8.01 -18.76 1.30
N LEU A 78 6.80 -18.76 0.73
CA LEU A 78 6.42 -19.66 -0.38
C LEU A 78 7.22 -19.40 -1.67
N LEU A 79 7.92 -18.27 -1.79
CA LEU A 79 8.77 -17.95 -2.95
C LEU A 79 10.25 -18.27 -2.72
N LYS A 80 10.62 -18.85 -1.58
CA LYS A 80 12.01 -19.27 -1.30
C LYS A 80 12.34 -20.55 -2.07
N LYS A 81 13.59 -20.65 -2.54
CA LYS A 81 14.06 -21.68 -3.48
C LYS A 81 13.87 -23.14 -3.02
N ASP A 82 13.70 -23.37 -1.71
CA ASP A 82 13.59 -24.70 -1.11
C ASP A 82 12.21 -24.98 -0.48
N TYR A 83 11.21 -24.13 -0.73
CA TYR A 83 9.86 -24.30 -0.19
C TYR A 83 8.90 -24.87 -1.24
N SER A 84 8.11 -25.87 -0.83
CA SER A 84 6.89 -26.23 -1.55
C SER A 84 5.88 -25.09 -1.44
N ILE A 85 5.10 -24.89 -2.51
CA ILE A 85 4.00 -23.91 -2.51
C ILE A 85 2.80 -24.55 -1.82
N ASP A 86 2.93 -24.74 -0.51
CA ASP A 86 1.86 -25.23 0.35
C ASP A 86 1.17 -24.03 1.00
N TRP A 87 -0.02 -23.69 0.53
CA TRP A 87 -0.79 -22.59 1.09
C TRP A 87 -1.33 -22.97 2.48
N THR A 88 -0.66 -22.50 3.53
CA THR A 88 -0.98 -22.81 4.93
C THR A 88 -2.08 -21.91 5.51
N GLU A 89 -2.58 -22.25 6.70
CA GLU A 89 -3.49 -21.37 7.44
C GLU A 89 -2.83 -20.02 7.74
N ASP A 90 -1.55 -19.97 8.12
CA ASP A 90 -0.81 -18.72 8.31
C ASP A 90 -0.80 -17.85 7.04
N CYS A 91 -0.73 -18.46 5.85
CA CYS A 91 -0.83 -17.73 4.58
C CYS A 91 -2.24 -17.18 4.35
N ASN A 92 -3.26 -17.95 4.71
CA ASN A 92 -4.66 -17.53 4.65
C ASN A 92 -4.96 -16.38 5.62
N GLU A 93 -4.47 -16.46 6.86
CA GLU A 93 -4.57 -15.39 7.84
C GLU A 93 -3.87 -14.11 7.37
N ALA A 94 -2.62 -14.23 6.88
CA ALA A 94 -1.86 -13.13 6.31
C ALA A 94 -2.61 -12.45 5.14
N PHE A 95 -3.14 -13.24 4.22
CA PHE A 95 -3.90 -12.75 3.06
C PHE A 95 -5.17 -11.99 3.50
N ASN A 96 -5.91 -12.56 4.44
CA ASN A 96 -7.13 -11.94 4.98
C ASN A 96 -6.83 -10.70 5.83
N ALA A 97 -5.73 -10.69 6.59
CA ALA A 97 -5.31 -9.52 7.36
C ALA A 97 -5.02 -8.31 6.45
N VAL A 98 -4.29 -8.55 5.35
CA VAL A 98 -4.05 -7.50 4.34
C VAL A 98 -5.35 -6.99 3.73
N LYS A 99 -6.27 -7.89 3.37
CA LYS A 99 -7.58 -7.48 2.85
C LYS A 99 -8.39 -6.65 3.84
N ARG A 100 -8.44 -7.06 5.12
CA ARG A 100 -9.14 -6.30 6.18
C ARG A 100 -8.58 -4.89 6.32
N PHE A 101 -7.26 -4.74 6.27
CA PHE A 101 -6.63 -3.44 6.33
C PHE A 101 -7.07 -2.53 5.17
N LEU A 102 -7.17 -3.09 3.97
CA LEU A 102 -7.60 -2.37 2.77
C LEU A 102 -9.08 -1.96 2.76
N LEU A 103 -9.89 -2.39 3.74
CA LEU A 103 -11.26 -1.90 3.92
C LEU A 103 -11.30 -0.47 4.48
N SER A 104 -10.25 -0.07 5.21
CA SER A 104 -10.13 1.28 5.79
C SER A 104 -8.67 1.73 5.78
N PRO A 105 -8.08 1.96 4.59
CA PRO A 105 -6.72 2.46 4.49
C PRO A 105 -6.67 3.92 4.96
N PRO A 106 -5.54 4.36 5.54
CA PRO A 106 -5.36 5.75 5.96
C PRO A 106 -5.22 6.66 4.75
N THR A 107 -5.58 7.93 4.96
CA THR A 107 -5.19 9.02 4.05
C THR A 107 -3.80 9.50 4.44
N LEU A 108 -2.87 9.58 3.49
CA LEU A 108 -1.52 10.07 3.74
C LEU A 108 -1.43 11.57 3.49
N MET A 109 -0.86 12.30 4.43
CA MET A 109 -0.63 13.73 4.29
C MET A 109 0.76 14.02 3.70
N PRO A 110 0.88 15.00 2.80
CA PRO A 110 2.19 15.54 2.45
C PRO A 110 2.86 16.14 3.71
N PRO A 111 4.17 15.92 3.90
CA PRO A 111 4.87 16.48 5.04
C PRO A 111 4.88 18.02 4.96
N LYS A 112 4.56 18.69 6.08
CA LYS A 112 4.75 20.13 6.26
C LYS A 112 6.23 20.39 6.58
N LEU A 113 6.84 21.34 5.86
CA LEU A 113 8.27 21.65 5.99
C LEU A 113 8.66 22.18 7.37
N ASP A 114 7.73 22.87 8.06
CA ASP A 114 8.01 23.57 9.31
C ASP A 114 7.77 22.71 10.58
N HIS A 115 7.38 21.44 10.41
CA HIS A 115 7.13 20.52 11.51
C HIS A 115 8.16 19.38 11.50
N PRO A 116 8.61 18.90 12.68
CA PRO A 116 9.55 17.79 12.74
C PRO A 116 8.93 16.50 12.18
N LEU A 117 9.74 15.69 11.51
CA LEU A 117 9.36 14.34 11.09
C LEU A 117 9.76 13.35 12.17
N ILE A 118 8.84 12.46 12.52
CA ILE A 118 9.01 11.41 13.54
C ILE A 118 9.13 10.08 12.82
N LEU A 119 10.21 9.34 13.07
CA LEU A 119 10.43 8.01 12.51
C LEU A 119 10.11 6.95 13.56
N TYR A 120 9.01 6.23 13.36
CA TYR A 120 8.72 5.00 14.07
C TYR A 120 9.40 3.85 13.34
N SER A 121 10.14 3.01 14.08
CA SER A 121 10.79 1.84 13.51
C SER A 121 10.62 0.62 14.41
N ARG A 122 10.45 -0.54 13.77
CA ARG A 122 10.33 -1.84 14.43
C ARG A 122 11.18 -2.84 13.67
N ALA A 123 12.07 -3.51 14.39
CA ALA A 123 12.91 -4.57 13.85
C ALA A 123 12.64 -5.88 14.60
N THR A 124 12.41 -6.95 13.86
CA THR A 124 12.32 -8.32 14.37
C THR A 124 13.30 -9.21 13.62
N ASN A 125 13.44 -10.46 14.05
CA ASN A 125 14.21 -11.48 13.34
C ASN A 125 13.67 -11.80 11.93
N VAL A 126 12.46 -11.37 11.60
CA VAL A 126 11.78 -11.69 10.33
C VAL A 126 11.48 -10.48 9.44
N SER A 127 11.41 -9.28 10.01
CA SER A 127 10.99 -8.08 9.27
C SER A 127 11.57 -6.79 9.86
N LEU A 128 11.82 -5.83 8.98
CA LEU A 128 12.04 -4.43 9.35
C LEU A 128 10.87 -3.60 8.83
N ALA A 129 10.28 -2.79 9.69
CA ALA A 129 9.21 -1.86 9.35
C ALA A 129 9.54 -0.46 9.86
N CYS A 130 9.12 0.54 9.10
CA CYS A 130 9.20 1.93 9.50
C CYS A 130 7.98 2.71 9.02
N MET A 131 7.62 3.73 9.79
CA MET A 131 6.57 4.69 9.47
C MET A 131 7.11 6.08 9.76
N LEU A 132 6.91 7.00 8.82
CA LEU A 132 7.23 8.40 8.98
C LEU A 132 5.93 9.13 9.32
N ALA A 133 5.92 9.83 10.45
CA ALA A 133 4.77 10.57 10.96
C ALA A 133 5.16 12.02 11.25
N GLN A 134 4.15 12.85 11.47
CA GLN A 134 4.29 14.24 11.83
C GLN A 134 3.07 14.64 12.63
N GLU A 135 3.27 15.31 13.77
CA GLU A 135 2.16 15.85 14.55
C GLU A 135 1.53 17.05 13.82
N ASP A 136 0.21 17.03 13.68
CA ASP A 136 -0.56 18.20 13.25
C ASP A 136 -0.69 19.25 14.37
N ASP A 137 -1.34 20.37 14.07
CA ASP A 137 -1.52 21.47 15.02
C ASP A 137 -2.39 21.07 16.24
N ASP A 138 -3.19 20.00 16.09
CA ASP A 138 -4.01 19.38 17.14
C ASP A 138 -3.25 18.26 17.89
N LYS A 139 -1.95 18.05 17.62
CA LYS A 139 -1.11 16.96 18.14
C LYS A 139 -1.60 15.55 17.78
N ARG A 140 -2.23 15.40 16.62
CA ARG A 140 -2.56 14.09 16.03
C ARG A 140 -1.47 13.67 15.06
N GLU A 141 -1.18 12.38 15.03
CA GLU A 141 -0.22 11.76 14.12
C GLU A 141 -0.90 11.08 12.92
#